data_AF-A0A926BNM8-F1
#
_entry.id   AF-A0A926BNM8-F1
#
_cell.length_a   1.000
_cell.length_b   1.000
_cell.length_c   1.000
_cell.angle_alpha   90.00
_cell.angle_beta   90.00
_cell.angle_gamma   90.00
#
_symmetry.space_group_name_H-M   'P 1'
#
loop_
_entity.id
_entity.type
_entity.pdbx_description
1 polymer ?
#
loop_
_entity_poly.entity_id
_entity_poly.type
_entity_poly.pdbx_seq_one_letter_code
_entity_poly.pdbx_strand_id
1 'polypeptide(L)'
;MNLSQRIQTALREDGNIVALAGSAALSLALLNPIPLLIGMVAETVYLLYVPDSRWYANRLSARYDNEVKNRRAGLRDETAAFVPPETLQAWLAQETLRQSIGERARDVPEWQIFLRRLDYLLELQIKTAGVAARVHAKIRQYAWANAEDADPVSAGTTRIAYYESTVTALQNVASNASGDPSKAGIQGNIKHVEEQKTNTQKELFQVIAAQHLTDSTKQSMIETLRFLKTVRDAKEEHYQSWWGEDALRITKSVETNLHRLDDWMKQTRA
;
A
#
# COMPACT_ATOMS: atom_id res chain seq x y z
N MET A 1 -13.69 13.34 -28.30
CA MET A 1 -13.81 12.62 -29.59
C MET A 1 -15.03 13.14 -30.33
N ASN A 2 -14.79 13.81 -31.47
CA ASN A 2 -15.83 14.43 -32.29
C ASN A 2 -16.67 13.39 -33.04
N LEU A 3 -17.93 13.70 -33.36
CA LEU A 3 -18.85 12.80 -34.07
C LEU A 3 -18.23 12.19 -35.34
N SER A 4 -17.49 13.00 -36.10
CA SER A 4 -16.78 12.58 -37.31
C SER A 4 -15.76 11.46 -37.07
N GLN A 5 -15.02 11.48 -35.97
CA GLN A 5 -14.05 10.44 -35.64
C GLN A 5 -14.75 9.12 -35.28
N ARG A 6 -15.94 9.20 -34.65
CA ARG A 6 -16.76 8.04 -34.30
C ARG A 6 -17.27 7.32 -35.54
N ILE A 7 -17.76 8.09 -36.51
CA ILE A 7 -18.26 7.54 -37.79
C ILE A 7 -17.12 6.87 -38.55
N GLN A 8 -15.93 7.49 -38.61
CA GLN A 8 -14.79 6.91 -39.32
C GLN A 8 -14.27 5.60 -38.72
N THR A 9 -14.28 5.45 -37.39
CA THR A 9 -13.83 4.20 -36.76
C THR A 9 -14.83 3.07 -36.99
N ALA A 10 -16.12 3.38 -36.92
CA ALA A 10 -17.17 2.39 -37.14
C ALA A 10 -17.27 1.94 -38.60
N LEU A 11 -17.04 2.83 -39.57
CA LEU A 11 -17.02 2.48 -41.01
C LEU A 11 -15.87 1.56 -41.41
N ARG A 12 -14.84 1.41 -40.56
CA ARG A 12 -13.68 0.55 -40.83
C ARG A 12 -13.81 -0.87 -40.28
N GLU A 13 -14.91 -1.21 -39.62
CA GLU A 13 -15.14 -2.59 -39.19
C GLU A 13 -15.58 -3.46 -40.39
N ASP A 14 -14.95 -4.63 -40.56
CA ASP A 14 -15.13 -5.48 -41.75
C ASP A 14 -16.59 -5.86 -42.02
N GLY A 15 -17.38 -6.09 -40.96
CA GLY A 15 -18.81 -6.38 -41.06
C GLY A 15 -19.63 -5.20 -41.61
N ASN A 16 -19.26 -3.98 -41.22
CA ASN A 16 -19.98 -2.76 -41.60
C ASN A 16 -19.71 -2.40 -43.06
N ILE A 17 -18.51 -2.70 -43.56
CA ILE A 17 -18.16 -2.53 -44.97
C ILE A 17 -19.03 -3.44 -45.86
N VAL A 18 -19.28 -4.68 -45.44
CA VAL A 18 -20.14 -5.62 -46.17
C VAL A 18 -21.59 -5.15 -46.17
N ALA A 19 -22.11 -4.66 -45.04
CA ALA A 19 -23.48 -4.12 -44.95
C ALA A 19 -23.66 -2.85 -45.80
N LEU A 20 -22.69 -1.94 -45.80
CA LEU A 20 -22.69 -0.75 -46.65
C LEU A 20 -22.57 -1.09 -48.14
N ALA A 21 -21.69 -2.02 -48.51
CA ALA A 21 -21.57 -2.49 -49.88
C ALA A 21 -22.87 -3.15 -50.36
N GLY A 22 -23.52 -3.95 -49.51
CA GLY A 22 -24.80 -4.59 -49.80
C GLY A 22 -25.94 -3.58 -49.98
N SER A 23 -26.06 -2.59 -49.08
CA SER A 23 -27.08 -1.54 -49.21
C SER A 23 -26.84 -0.61 -50.41
N ALA A 24 -25.58 -0.33 -50.74
CA ALA A 24 -25.22 0.40 -51.96
C ALA A 24 -25.56 -0.38 -53.23
N ALA A 25 -25.24 -1.68 -53.28
CA ALA A 25 -25.60 -2.55 -54.39
C ALA A 25 -27.12 -2.65 -54.59
N LEU A 26 -27.89 -2.80 -53.50
CA LEU A 26 -29.36 -2.78 -53.52
C LEU A 26 -29.91 -1.44 -54.01
N SER A 27 -29.33 -0.33 -53.57
CA SER A 27 -29.74 1.01 -54.00
C SER A 27 -29.50 1.23 -55.49
N LEU A 28 -28.36 0.77 -56.01
CA LEU A 28 -28.04 0.81 -57.44
C LEU A 28 -28.97 -0.10 -58.26
N ALA A 29 -29.24 -1.32 -57.78
CA ALA A 29 -30.12 -2.26 -58.45
C ALA A 29 -31.57 -1.76 -58.54
N LEU A 30 -32.04 -1.04 -57.51
CA LEU A 30 -33.40 -0.50 -57.44
C LEU A 30 -33.52 0.91 -58.02
N LEU A 31 -32.41 1.54 -58.44
CA LEU A 31 -32.31 2.97 -58.79
C LEU A 31 -33.01 3.90 -57.78
N ASN A 32 -32.99 3.51 -56.50
CA ASN A 32 -33.67 4.24 -55.44
C ASN A 32 -32.68 4.46 -54.29
N PRO A 33 -32.49 5.69 -53.79
CA PRO A 33 -31.59 5.98 -52.67
C PRO A 33 -32.15 5.55 -51.30
N ILE A 34 -33.44 5.22 -51.20
CA ILE A 34 -34.10 4.88 -49.92
C ILE A 34 -33.44 3.66 -49.22
N PRO A 35 -33.12 2.53 -49.89
CA PRO A 35 -32.40 1.42 -49.28
C PRO A 35 -31.03 1.80 -48.69
N LEU A 36 -30.30 2.74 -49.32
CA LEU A 36 -29.02 3.24 -48.81
C LEU A 36 -29.21 4.04 -47.51
N LEU A 37 -30.24 4.90 -47.47
CA LEU A 37 -30.57 5.69 -46.29
C LEU A 37 -31.03 4.81 -45.12
N ILE A 38 -31.87 3.82 -45.39
CA ILE A 38 -32.32 2.85 -44.37
C ILE A 38 -31.12 2.04 -43.85
N GLY A 39 -30.24 1.58 -44.75
CA GLY A 39 -29.00 0.89 -44.38
C GLY A 39 -28.13 1.73 -43.45
N MET A 40 -27.87 3.00 -43.79
CA MET A 40 -27.08 3.91 -42.94
C MET A 40 -27.71 4.15 -41.56
N VAL A 41 -29.04 4.31 -41.48
CA VAL A 41 -29.72 4.51 -40.19
C VAL A 41 -29.68 3.23 -39.36
N ALA A 42 -29.96 2.08 -39.97
CA ALA A 42 -29.91 0.77 -39.31
C ALA A 42 -28.51 0.49 -38.75
N GLU A 43 -27.46 0.77 -39.53
CA GLU A 43 -26.06 0.63 -39.10
C GLU A 43 -25.74 1.52 -37.90
N THR A 44 -26.19 2.78 -37.94
CA THR A 44 -25.96 3.75 -36.86
C THR A 44 -26.63 3.31 -35.57
N VAL A 45 -27.86 2.78 -35.67
CA VAL A 45 -28.58 2.21 -34.53
C VAL A 45 -27.89 0.93 -34.03
N TYR A 46 -27.47 0.05 -34.93
CA TYR A 46 -26.74 -1.17 -34.57
C TYR A 46 -25.47 -0.85 -33.77
N LEU A 47 -24.67 0.10 -34.24
CA LEU A 47 -23.45 0.53 -33.54
C LEU A 47 -23.71 1.17 -32.17
N LEU A 48 -24.85 1.85 -31.99
CA LEU A 48 -25.20 2.49 -30.72
C LEU A 48 -25.77 1.51 -29.70
N TYR A 49 -26.43 0.45 -30.16
CA TYR A 49 -27.25 -0.41 -29.30
C TYR A 49 -26.78 -1.87 -29.23
N VAL A 50 -25.87 -2.33 -30.10
CA VAL A 50 -25.38 -3.71 -30.05
C VAL A 50 -24.14 -3.83 -29.17
N PRO A 51 -24.21 -4.59 -28.06
CA PRO A 51 -23.16 -4.67 -27.05
C PRO A 51 -21.88 -5.36 -27.52
N ASP A 52 -21.92 -6.09 -28.63
CA ASP A 52 -20.77 -6.85 -29.18
C ASP A 52 -19.91 -6.06 -30.18
N SER A 53 -20.24 -4.79 -30.46
CA SER A 53 -19.38 -3.97 -31.32
C SER A 53 -18.04 -3.66 -30.63
N ARG A 54 -16.92 -3.68 -31.37
CA ARG A 54 -15.61 -3.32 -30.82
C ARG A 54 -15.63 -1.89 -30.28
N TRP A 55 -16.41 -1.02 -30.91
CA TRP A 55 -16.69 0.32 -30.39
C TRP A 55 -17.28 0.31 -28.97
N TYR A 56 -18.32 -0.49 -28.70
CA TYR A 56 -18.93 -0.55 -27.37
C TYR A 56 -17.95 -1.11 -26.34
N ALA A 57 -17.19 -2.15 -26.70
CA ALA A 57 -16.14 -2.70 -25.85
C ALA A 57 -15.05 -1.67 -25.50
N ASN A 58 -14.58 -0.89 -26.47
CA ASN A 58 -13.61 0.19 -26.27
C ASN A 58 -14.16 1.33 -25.41
N ARG A 59 -15.45 1.63 -25.56
CA ARG A 59 -16.11 2.64 -24.74
C ARG A 59 -16.25 2.17 -23.28
N LEU A 60 -16.58 0.91 -23.08
CA LEU A 60 -16.73 0.31 -21.76
C LEU A 60 -15.37 0.23 -21.04
N SER A 61 -14.31 -0.18 -21.74
CA SER A 61 -12.94 -0.17 -21.20
C SER A 61 -12.51 1.23 -20.80
N ALA A 62 -12.73 2.24 -21.66
CA ALA A 62 -12.41 3.63 -21.34
C ALA A 62 -13.18 4.16 -20.12
N ARG A 63 -14.43 3.74 -19.92
CA ARG A 63 -15.18 4.08 -18.69
C ARG A 63 -14.56 3.44 -17.46
N TYR A 64 -14.24 2.15 -17.54
CA TYR A 64 -13.61 1.42 -16.46
C TYR A 64 -12.26 2.04 -16.06
N ASP A 65 -11.42 2.37 -17.05
CA ASP A 65 -10.11 2.99 -16.80
C ASP A 65 -10.23 4.33 -16.08
N ASN A 66 -11.22 5.16 -16.46
CA ASN A 66 -11.49 6.41 -15.78
C ASN A 66 -11.99 6.19 -14.35
N GLU A 67 -12.86 5.19 -14.14
CA GLU A 67 -13.36 4.86 -12.81
C GLU A 67 -12.21 4.39 -11.89
N VAL A 68 -11.36 3.49 -12.36
CA VAL A 68 -10.18 3.01 -11.62
C VAL A 68 -9.22 4.17 -11.30
N LYS A 69 -8.97 5.06 -12.26
CA LYS A 69 -8.14 6.25 -12.04
C LYS A 69 -8.73 7.14 -10.94
N ASN A 70 -10.03 7.43 -11.00
CA ASN A 70 -10.70 8.26 -10.01
C ASN A 70 -10.71 7.60 -8.64
N ARG A 71 -10.97 6.29 -8.57
CA ARG A 71 -10.97 5.53 -7.32
C ARG A 71 -9.60 5.51 -6.65
N ARG A 72 -8.53 5.34 -7.43
CA ARG A 72 -7.15 5.39 -6.91
C ARG A 72 -6.73 6.78 -6.47
N ALA A 73 -7.16 7.83 -7.17
CA ALA A 73 -6.96 9.20 -6.70
C ALA A 73 -7.66 9.42 -5.35
N GLY A 74 -8.91 8.98 -5.21
CA GLY A 74 -9.64 9.03 -3.94
C GLY A 74 -8.93 8.26 -2.82
N LEU A 75 -8.50 7.03 -3.07
CA LEU A 75 -7.76 6.22 -2.09
C LEU A 75 -6.45 6.88 -1.68
N ARG A 76 -5.72 7.46 -2.63
CA ARG A 76 -4.50 8.22 -2.35
C ARG A 76 -4.79 9.39 -1.42
N ASP A 77 -5.79 10.20 -1.74
CA ASP A 77 -6.11 11.41 -0.98
C ASP A 77 -6.65 11.06 0.43
N GLU A 78 -7.43 9.97 0.56
CA GLU A 78 -7.91 9.46 1.85
C GLU A 78 -6.79 8.89 2.73
N THR A 79 -5.78 8.25 2.13
CA THR A 79 -4.72 7.55 2.87
C THR A 79 -3.47 8.38 3.09
N ALA A 80 -3.25 9.43 2.30
CA ALA A 80 -2.04 10.27 2.33
C ALA A 80 -1.75 10.88 3.71
N ALA A 81 -2.78 11.17 4.51
CA ALA A 81 -2.61 11.74 5.85
C ALA A 81 -2.04 10.73 6.87
N PHE A 82 -2.21 9.43 6.63
CA PHE A 82 -1.85 8.39 7.59
C PHE A 82 -0.64 7.58 7.15
N VAL A 83 -0.51 7.34 5.84
CA VAL A 83 0.53 6.49 5.28
C VAL A 83 1.89 7.21 5.33
N PRO A 84 2.98 6.54 5.73
CA PRO A 84 4.32 7.11 5.71
C PRO A 84 4.68 7.64 4.31
N PRO A 85 5.34 8.80 4.20
CA PRO A 85 5.63 9.44 2.92
C PRO A 85 6.44 8.53 1.99
N GLU A 86 7.30 7.68 2.53
CA GLU A 86 8.11 6.73 1.76
C GLU A 86 7.26 5.64 1.10
N THR A 87 6.26 5.13 1.82
CA THR A 87 5.32 4.13 1.29
C THR A 87 4.46 4.75 0.20
N LEU A 88 4.02 5.99 0.40
CA LEU A 88 3.27 6.74 -0.60
C LEU A 88 4.11 7.01 -1.86
N GLN A 89 5.37 7.42 -1.71
CA GLN A 89 6.29 7.63 -2.83
C GLN A 89 6.56 6.35 -3.61
N ALA A 90 6.81 5.23 -2.93
CA ALA A 90 6.98 3.94 -3.58
C ALA A 90 5.75 3.55 -4.39
N TRP A 91 4.56 3.74 -3.83
CA TRP A 91 3.29 3.49 -4.53
C TRP A 91 3.12 4.42 -5.76
N LEU A 92 3.45 5.71 -5.65
CA LEU A 92 3.42 6.65 -6.77
C LEU A 92 4.39 6.27 -7.89
N ALA A 93 5.57 5.77 -7.55
CA ALA A 93 6.54 5.26 -8.53
C ALA A 93 5.97 4.03 -9.28
N GLN A 94 5.32 3.11 -8.56
CA GLN A 94 4.65 1.96 -9.17
C GLN A 94 3.47 2.38 -10.06
N GLU A 95 2.70 3.38 -9.64
CA GLU A 95 1.61 3.93 -10.45
C GLU A 95 2.13 4.57 -11.75
N THR A 96 3.25 5.28 -11.67
CA THR A 96 3.94 5.86 -12.85
C THR A 96 4.40 4.77 -13.80
N LEU A 97 5.02 3.70 -13.27
CA LEU A 97 5.42 2.54 -14.07
C LEU A 97 4.20 1.88 -14.74
N ARG A 98 3.11 1.66 -14.00
CA ARG A 98 1.87 1.11 -14.56
C ARG A 98 1.34 1.97 -15.70
N GLN A 99 1.35 3.30 -15.57
CA GLN A 99 0.90 4.20 -16.63
C GLN A 99 1.76 4.04 -17.89
N SER A 100 3.08 3.97 -17.75
CA SER A 100 3.99 3.74 -18.87
C SER A 100 3.76 2.40 -19.59
N ILE A 101 3.44 1.33 -18.84
CA ILE A 101 3.07 0.02 -19.41
C ILE A 101 1.74 0.15 -20.15
N GLY A 102 0.75 0.83 -19.55
CA GLY A 102 -0.56 1.03 -20.15
C GLY A 102 -0.54 1.81 -21.47
N GLU A 103 0.37 2.77 -21.61
CA GLU A 103 0.56 3.49 -22.87
C GLU A 103 1.11 2.59 -23.99
N ARG A 104 2.09 1.73 -23.67
CA ARG A 104 2.70 0.80 -24.63
C ARG A 104 1.79 -0.38 -24.99
N ALA A 105 0.94 -0.78 -24.04
CA ALA A 105 0.10 -1.96 -24.15
C ALA A 105 -1.33 -1.67 -24.62
N ARG A 106 -1.62 -0.43 -25.04
CA ARG A 106 -2.99 0.03 -25.37
C ARG A 106 -3.67 -0.85 -26.42
N ASP A 107 -2.91 -1.30 -27.42
CA ASP A 107 -3.45 -1.97 -28.60
C ASP A 107 -3.44 -3.51 -28.50
N VAL A 108 -2.99 -4.07 -27.36
CA VAL A 108 -2.90 -5.53 -27.18
C VAL A 108 -3.93 -6.00 -26.13
N PRO A 109 -5.02 -6.68 -26.54
CA PRO A 109 -6.12 -7.05 -25.64
C PRO A 109 -5.70 -7.87 -24.42
N GLU A 110 -4.75 -8.80 -24.57
CA GLU A 110 -4.25 -9.66 -23.49
C GLU A 110 -3.59 -8.84 -22.38
N TRP A 111 -2.91 -7.75 -22.73
CA TRP A 111 -2.28 -6.87 -21.76
C TRP A 111 -3.30 -6.07 -20.95
N GLN A 112 -4.50 -5.81 -21.48
CA GLN A 112 -5.56 -5.14 -20.71
C GLN A 112 -5.97 -5.97 -19.49
N ILE A 113 -6.01 -7.30 -19.61
CA ILE A 113 -6.30 -8.20 -18.47
C ILE A 113 -5.19 -8.11 -17.43
N PHE A 114 -3.93 -8.08 -17.87
CA PHE A 114 -2.77 -7.93 -16.98
C PHE A 114 -2.79 -6.57 -16.26
N LEU A 115 -3.06 -5.48 -16.97
CA LEU A 115 -3.18 -4.14 -16.39
C LEU A 115 -4.28 -4.07 -15.32
N ARG A 116 -5.44 -4.70 -15.55
CA ARG A 116 -6.51 -4.77 -14.55
C ARG A 116 -6.09 -5.50 -13.28
N ARG A 117 -5.27 -6.55 -13.40
CA ARG A 117 -4.70 -7.25 -12.23
C ARG A 117 -3.69 -6.38 -11.49
N LEU A 118 -2.84 -5.67 -12.21
CA LEU A 118 -1.93 -4.69 -11.60
C LEU A 118 -2.69 -3.58 -10.87
N ASP A 119 -3.78 -3.08 -11.45
CA ASP A 119 -4.63 -2.07 -10.83
C ASP A 119 -5.21 -2.57 -9.50
N TYR A 120 -5.69 -3.81 -9.48
CA TYR A 120 -6.17 -4.46 -8.25
C TYR A 120 -5.08 -4.58 -7.18
N LEU A 121 -3.87 -5.01 -7.56
CA LEU A 121 -2.75 -5.14 -6.62
C LEU A 121 -2.31 -3.78 -6.05
N LEU A 122 -2.27 -2.74 -6.89
CA LEU A 122 -1.94 -1.38 -6.46
C LEU A 122 -2.99 -0.80 -5.52
N GLU A 123 -4.28 -1.03 -5.80
CA GLU A 123 -5.36 -0.66 -4.87
C GLU A 123 -5.24 -1.40 -3.54
N LEU A 124 -4.96 -2.70 -3.58
CA LEU A 124 -4.85 -3.52 -2.38
C LEU A 124 -3.69 -3.04 -1.50
N GLN A 125 -2.54 -2.75 -2.10
CA GLN A 125 -1.34 -2.29 -1.39
C GLN A 125 -1.60 -0.96 -0.65
N ILE A 126 -2.24 0.02 -1.29
CA ILE A 126 -2.51 1.30 -0.60
C ILE A 126 -3.62 1.18 0.44
N LYS A 127 -4.62 0.31 0.21
CA LYS A 127 -5.66 -0.01 1.22
C LYS A 127 -5.05 -0.65 2.46
N THR A 128 -4.18 -1.64 2.30
CA THR A 128 -3.53 -2.31 3.45
C THR A 128 -2.58 -1.36 4.18
N ALA A 129 -1.80 -0.56 3.45
CA ALA A 129 -0.97 0.49 4.04
C ALA A 129 -1.80 1.50 4.84
N GLY A 130 -2.93 1.98 4.28
CA GLY A 130 -3.83 2.90 4.96
C GLY A 130 -4.51 2.30 6.19
N VAL A 131 -4.84 1.00 6.20
CA VAL A 131 -5.34 0.30 7.40
C VAL A 131 -4.26 0.20 8.46
N ALA A 132 -3.05 -0.26 8.10
CA ALA A 132 -1.93 -0.39 9.02
C ALA A 132 -1.58 0.96 9.67
N ALA A 133 -1.57 2.03 8.88
CA ALA A 133 -1.34 3.38 9.34
C ALA A 133 -2.40 3.88 10.33
N ARG A 134 -3.69 3.63 10.05
CA ARG A 134 -4.80 3.97 10.96
C ARG A 134 -4.74 3.19 12.26
N VAL A 135 -4.38 1.90 12.22
CA VAL A 135 -4.18 1.09 13.42
C VAL A 135 -3.03 1.66 14.25
N HIS A 136 -1.89 1.97 13.63
CA HIS A 136 -0.77 2.64 14.32
C HIS A 136 -1.16 4.00 14.91
N ALA A 137 -1.95 4.80 14.19
CA ALA A 137 -2.46 6.07 14.71
C ALA A 137 -3.36 5.88 15.94
N LYS A 138 -4.27 4.90 15.91
CA LYS A 138 -5.10 4.56 17.07
C LYS A 138 -4.28 4.04 18.24
N ILE A 139 -3.31 3.15 18.00
CA ILE A 139 -2.40 2.65 19.05
C ILE A 139 -1.65 3.83 19.67
N ARG A 140 -1.13 4.77 18.86
CA ARG A 140 -0.49 5.99 19.37
C ARG A 140 -1.45 6.82 20.22
N GLN A 141 -2.69 7.03 19.76
CA GLN A 141 -3.70 7.77 20.51
C GLN A 141 -4.04 7.11 21.85
N TYR A 142 -4.23 5.79 21.87
CA TYR A 142 -4.49 5.03 23.10
C TYR A 142 -3.28 5.00 24.04
N ALA A 143 -2.07 4.81 23.50
CA ALA A 143 -0.85 4.85 24.30
C ALA A 143 -0.65 6.22 24.93
N TRP A 144 -0.96 7.30 24.21
CA TRP A 144 -0.87 8.66 24.73
C TRP A 144 -1.94 8.94 25.80
N ALA A 145 -3.21 8.62 25.53
CA ALA A 145 -4.31 8.82 26.47
C ALA A 145 -4.12 8.02 27.77
N ASN A 146 -3.60 6.80 27.69
CA ASN A 146 -3.35 5.99 28.88
C ASN A 146 -1.98 6.27 29.53
N ALA A 147 -1.04 6.93 28.86
CA ALA A 147 0.23 7.33 29.47
C ALA A 147 0.06 8.48 30.47
N GLU A 148 -1.07 9.18 30.45
CA GLU A 148 -1.41 10.24 31.41
C GLU A 148 -1.92 9.65 32.75
N ASP A 149 -2.52 8.45 32.72
CA ASP A 149 -3.07 7.74 33.89
C ASP A 149 -2.28 6.48 34.31
N ALA A 150 -1.33 5.99 33.49
CA ALA A 150 -0.56 4.78 33.77
C ALA A 150 0.62 5.02 34.72
N ASP A 151 0.90 4.04 35.59
CA ASP A 151 2.11 3.95 36.39
C ASP A 151 3.35 4.25 35.51
N PRO A 152 4.26 5.16 35.90
CA PRO A 152 5.26 5.72 34.98
C PRO A 152 6.20 4.66 34.40
N VAL A 153 6.29 3.48 35.03
CA VAL A 153 7.01 2.32 34.52
C VAL A 153 6.37 1.75 33.24
N SER A 154 5.04 1.61 33.22
CA SER A 154 4.26 1.14 32.06
C SER A 154 4.28 2.17 30.92
N ALA A 155 4.15 3.45 31.27
CA ALA A 155 4.27 4.55 30.31
C ALA A 155 5.67 4.60 29.67
N GLY A 156 6.73 4.44 30.47
CA GLY A 156 8.11 4.42 29.99
C GLY A 156 8.42 3.21 29.10
N THR A 157 7.98 2.00 29.47
CA THR A 157 8.15 0.80 28.64
C THR A 157 7.40 0.89 27.31
N THR A 158 6.18 1.43 27.32
CA THR A 158 5.39 1.65 26.10
C THR A 158 6.06 2.66 25.17
N ARG A 159 6.62 3.75 25.71
CA ARG A 159 7.40 4.73 24.93
C ARG A 159 8.67 4.10 24.33
N ILE A 160 9.39 3.27 25.08
CA ILE A 160 10.61 2.59 24.59
C ILE A 160 10.28 1.65 23.43
N ALA A 161 9.25 0.81 23.57
CA ALA A 161 8.80 -0.09 22.50
C ALA A 161 8.39 0.67 21.23
N TYR A 162 7.76 1.83 21.40
CA TYR A 162 7.43 2.74 20.31
C TYR A 162 8.67 3.31 19.60
N TYR A 163 9.67 3.79 20.36
CA TYR A 163 10.92 4.27 19.77
C TYR A 163 11.68 3.16 19.04
N GLU A 164 11.68 1.93 19.57
CA GLU A 164 12.27 0.77 18.89
C GLU A 164 11.62 0.45 17.56
N SER A 165 10.28 0.47 17.49
CA SER A 165 9.58 0.26 16.22
C SER A 165 9.87 1.38 15.22
N THR A 166 9.99 2.62 15.70
CA THR A 166 10.25 3.80 14.87
C THR A 166 11.68 3.81 14.32
N VAL A 167 12.69 3.49 15.13
CA VAL A 167 14.08 3.33 14.69
C VAL A 167 14.20 2.22 13.65
N THR A 168 13.55 1.08 13.88
CA THR A 168 13.55 -0.04 12.93
C THR A 168 12.94 0.36 11.58
N ALA A 169 11.82 1.09 11.60
CA ALA A 169 11.19 1.60 10.39
C ALA A 169 12.12 2.58 9.63
N LEU A 170 12.74 3.52 10.32
CA LEU A 170 13.66 4.49 9.70
C LEU A 170 14.94 3.83 9.15
N GLN A 171 15.49 2.83 9.84
CA GLN A 171 16.65 2.06 9.37
C GLN A 171 16.35 1.30 8.08
N ASN A 172 15.15 0.70 7.98
CA ASN A 172 14.70 0.03 6.75
C ASN A 172 14.51 1.01 5.59
N VAL A 173 14.11 2.26 5.86
CA VAL A 173 14.07 3.31 4.85
C VAL A 173 15.49 3.71 4.42
N ALA A 174 16.41 3.91 5.37
CA ALA A 174 17.78 4.31 5.11
C ALA A 174 18.59 3.26 4.33
N SER A 175 18.31 1.96 4.53
CA SER A 175 18.94 0.86 3.78
C SER A 175 18.49 0.82 2.33
N ASN A 176 17.24 1.23 2.05
CA ASN A 176 16.65 1.20 0.71
C ASN A 176 16.97 2.47 -0.11
N ALA A 177 17.38 3.57 0.54
CA ALA A 177 17.72 4.85 -0.11
C ALA A 177 19.19 4.93 -0.60
N SER A 178 19.68 3.93 -1.35
CA SER A 178 21.07 3.92 -1.81
C SER A 178 21.34 5.00 -2.87
N GLY A 179 22.12 6.03 -2.51
CA GLY A 179 22.69 7.03 -3.43
C GLY A 179 22.07 8.43 -3.36
N ASP A 180 21.11 8.68 -2.47
CA ASP A 180 20.36 9.93 -2.40
C ASP A 180 20.82 10.81 -1.20
N PRO A 181 21.03 12.14 -1.36
CA PRO A 181 21.25 13.07 -0.25
C PRO A 181 20.19 12.99 0.88
N SER A 182 19.01 12.42 0.62
CA SER A 182 18.00 12.11 1.64
C SER A 182 18.47 11.17 2.75
N LYS A 183 19.50 10.34 2.50
CA LYS A 183 20.08 9.41 3.49
C LYS A 183 20.67 10.14 4.71
N ALA A 184 21.24 11.33 4.51
CA ALA A 184 21.79 12.12 5.61
C ALA A 184 20.68 12.65 6.53
N GLY A 185 19.55 13.06 5.97
CA GLY A 185 18.37 13.49 6.74
C GLY A 185 17.75 12.36 7.53
N ILE A 186 17.61 11.17 6.92
CA ILE A 186 17.07 9.98 7.60
C ILE A 186 17.98 9.56 8.76
N GLN A 187 19.30 9.63 8.59
CA GLN A 187 20.24 9.31 9.68
C GLN A 187 20.21 10.32 10.82
N GLY A 188 19.97 11.61 10.52
CA GLY A 188 19.70 12.61 11.56
C GLY A 188 18.45 12.27 12.38
N ASN A 189 17.38 11.83 11.72
CA ASN A 189 16.15 11.41 12.38
C ASN A 189 16.34 10.13 13.21
N ILE A 190 17.06 9.13 12.71
CA ILE A 190 17.39 7.91 13.46
C ILE A 190 18.14 8.29 14.75
N LYS A 191 19.18 9.12 14.64
CA LYS A 191 19.97 9.57 15.80
C LYS A 191 19.11 10.30 16.83
N HIS A 192 18.21 11.17 16.39
CA HIS A 192 17.30 11.89 17.29
C HIS A 192 16.34 10.95 18.01
N VAL A 193 15.75 9.97 17.32
CA VAL A 193 14.85 8.98 17.94
C VAL A 193 15.61 8.05 18.89
N GLU A 194 16.84 7.66 18.57
CA GLU A 194 17.71 6.89 19.49
C GLU A 194 18.08 7.68 20.75
N GLU A 195 18.31 8.99 20.63
CA GLU A 195 18.56 9.88 21.77
C GLU A 195 17.32 10.00 22.67
N GLN A 196 16.13 10.16 22.08
CA GLN A 196 14.85 10.16 22.80
C GLN A 196 14.60 8.82 23.51
N LYS A 197 14.88 7.69 22.83
CA LYS A 197 14.85 6.36 23.44
C LYS A 197 15.77 6.26 24.64
N THR A 198 17.01 6.72 24.50
CA THR A 198 18.03 6.65 25.56
C THR A 198 17.64 7.50 26.76
N ASN A 199 17.10 8.70 26.54
CA ASN A 199 16.61 9.56 27.62
C ASN A 199 15.41 8.93 28.33
N THR A 200 14.46 8.38 27.58
CA THR A 200 13.30 7.67 28.15
C THR A 200 13.71 6.43 28.93
N GLN A 201 14.74 5.70 28.47
CA GLN A 201 15.31 4.58 29.22
C GLN A 201 15.93 5.06 30.54
N LYS A 202 16.69 6.16 30.54
CA LYS A 202 17.28 6.72 31.77
C LYS A 202 16.19 7.15 32.75
N GLU A 203 15.15 7.84 32.28
CA GLU A 203 14.00 8.24 33.09
C GLU A 203 13.30 7.01 33.68
N LEU A 204 13.06 5.97 32.86
CA LEU A 204 12.47 4.72 33.33
C LEU A 204 13.33 4.05 34.40
N PHE A 205 14.65 3.99 34.20
CA PHE A 205 15.57 3.43 35.20
C PHE A 205 15.59 4.24 36.49
N GLN A 206 15.50 5.57 36.43
CA GLN A 206 15.41 6.43 37.60
C GLN A 206 14.10 6.22 38.36
N VAL A 207 12.97 6.10 37.65
CA VAL A 207 11.65 5.80 38.25
C VAL A 207 11.66 4.41 38.90
N ILE A 208 12.20 3.41 38.21
CA ILE A 208 12.34 2.05 38.73
C ILE A 208 13.27 2.00 39.95
N ALA A 209 14.37 2.76 39.96
CA ALA A 209 15.29 2.81 41.09
C ALA A 209 14.72 3.59 42.28
N ALA A 210 13.84 4.56 42.02
CA ALA A 210 13.18 5.37 43.05
C ALA A 210 11.96 4.65 43.69
N GLN A 211 11.33 3.73 42.98
CA GLN A 211 10.24 2.92 43.51
C GLN A 211 10.81 1.62 44.12
N HIS A 212 10.51 1.34 45.39
CA HIS A 212 10.63 -0.01 45.93
C HIS A 212 9.66 -0.91 45.17
N LEU A 213 10.12 -1.49 44.05
CA LEU A 213 9.32 -2.36 43.19
C LEU A 213 8.77 -3.50 44.03
N THR A 214 7.45 -3.47 44.21
CA THR A 214 6.71 -4.56 44.85
C THR A 214 6.88 -5.85 44.03
N ASP A 215 6.78 -7.00 44.68
CA ASP A 215 6.99 -8.28 44.00
C ASP A 215 5.97 -8.52 42.87
N SER A 216 4.80 -7.88 42.91
CA SER A 216 3.81 -7.93 41.82
C SER A 216 4.27 -7.18 40.56
N THR A 217 4.92 -6.02 40.70
CA THR A 217 5.46 -5.25 39.57
C THR A 217 6.62 -6.01 38.90
N LYS A 218 7.48 -6.64 39.69
CA LYS A 218 8.53 -7.54 39.18
C LYS A 218 7.93 -8.69 38.38
N GLN A 219 6.82 -9.27 38.87
CA GLN A 219 6.17 -10.40 38.22
C GLN A 219 5.46 -10.01 36.92
N SER A 220 4.83 -8.83 36.86
CA SER A 220 4.23 -8.30 35.63
C SER A 220 5.27 -8.03 34.53
N MET A 221 6.46 -7.55 34.90
CA MET A 221 7.59 -7.40 33.96
C MET A 221 8.05 -8.77 33.43
N ILE A 222 8.14 -9.79 34.29
CA ILE A 222 8.51 -11.16 33.88
C ILE A 222 7.47 -11.75 32.91
N GLU A 223 6.18 -11.53 33.14
CA GLU A 223 5.12 -12.02 32.25
C GLU A 223 5.11 -11.31 30.91
N THR A 224 5.34 -10.00 30.89
CA THR A 224 5.44 -9.21 29.65
C THR A 224 6.63 -9.69 28.79
N LEU A 225 7.78 -9.96 29.42
CA LEU A 225 8.95 -10.51 28.74
C LEU A 225 8.69 -11.93 28.21
N ARG A 226 7.94 -12.76 28.95
CA ARG A 226 7.55 -14.10 28.53
C ARG A 226 6.59 -14.06 27.34
N PHE A 227 5.63 -13.13 27.33
CA PHE A 227 4.72 -12.92 26.19
C PHE A 227 5.49 -12.48 24.94
N LEU A 228 6.41 -11.53 25.05
CA LEU A 228 7.25 -11.09 23.93
C LEU A 228 8.11 -12.24 23.37
N LYS A 229 8.58 -13.15 24.24
CA LYS A 229 9.27 -14.39 23.85
C LYS A 229 8.33 -15.34 23.09
N THR A 230 7.10 -15.56 23.56
CA THR A 230 6.12 -16.42 22.88
C THR A 230 5.72 -15.87 21.51
N VAL A 231 5.55 -14.54 21.38
CA VAL A 231 5.27 -13.88 20.10
C VAL A 231 6.44 -14.00 19.13
N ARG A 232 7.69 -13.98 19.63
CA ARG A 232 8.92 -14.27 18.87
C ARG A 232 8.90 -15.71 18.36
N ASP A 233 8.70 -16.67 19.26
CA ASP A 233 8.78 -18.11 18.94
C ASP A 233 7.69 -18.51 17.93
N ALA A 234 6.48 -17.97 18.08
CA ALA A 234 5.37 -18.18 17.12
C ALA A 234 5.61 -17.51 15.76
N LYS A 235 6.45 -16.47 15.69
CA LYS A 235 6.85 -15.83 14.43
C LYS A 235 8.00 -16.55 13.73
N GLU A 236 8.91 -17.18 14.48
CA GLU A 236 10.07 -17.89 13.95
C GLU A 236 9.66 -19.11 13.09
N GLU A 237 8.55 -19.78 13.45
CA GLU A 237 7.98 -20.91 12.71
C GLU A 237 7.32 -20.52 11.37
N HIS A 238 6.92 -19.25 11.21
CA HIS A 238 6.19 -18.77 10.02
C HIS A 238 7.05 -17.90 9.07
N TYR A 239 8.20 -17.39 9.51
CA TYR A 239 8.98 -16.37 8.78
C TYR A 239 10.22 -16.87 8.03
N GLN A 240 10.71 -18.10 8.26
CA GLN A 240 11.93 -18.59 7.60
C GLN A 240 11.84 -18.67 6.06
N SER A 241 10.66 -18.59 5.46
CA SER A 241 10.53 -18.69 4.00
C SER A 241 10.59 -17.36 3.25
N TRP A 242 10.43 -16.18 3.90
CA TRP A 242 10.13 -14.93 3.16
C TRP A 242 11.02 -13.71 3.45
N TRP A 243 11.74 -13.62 4.57
CA TRP A 243 12.52 -12.40 4.89
C TRP A 243 13.88 -12.76 5.52
N GLY A 244 14.98 -12.40 4.84
CA GLY A 244 16.37 -12.81 5.13
C GLY A 244 17.04 -12.20 6.38
N GLU A 245 18.38 -12.08 6.33
CA GLU A 245 19.32 -11.82 7.45
C GLU A 245 18.97 -10.72 8.47
N ASP A 246 18.24 -9.67 8.06
CA ASP A 246 17.89 -8.56 8.96
C ASP A 246 16.95 -8.97 10.09
N ALA A 247 16.08 -9.96 9.88
CA ALA A 247 15.22 -10.51 10.94
C ALA A 247 16.06 -11.21 12.03
N LEU A 248 17.16 -11.85 11.63
CA LEU A 248 18.10 -12.59 12.48
C LEU A 248 18.96 -11.66 13.35
N ARG A 249 19.20 -10.43 12.89
CA ARG A 249 19.94 -9.41 13.64
C ARG A 249 19.11 -8.81 14.77
N ILE A 250 17.81 -8.61 14.56
CA ILE A 250 16.89 -8.09 15.57
C ILE A 250 16.68 -9.12 16.70
N THR A 251 16.54 -10.41 16.37
CA THR A 251 16.43 -11.49 17.38
C THR A 251 17.66 -11.59 18.27
N LYS A 252 18.88 -11.50 17.70
CA LYS A 252 20.13 -11.48 18.49
C LYS A 252 20.23 -10.28 19.44
N SER A 253 19.74 -9.11 19.04
CA SER A 253 19.73 -7.92 19.90
C SER A 253 18.80 -8.09 21.10
N VAL A 254 17.64 -8.71 20.91
CA VAL A 254 16.68 -8.99 22.00
C VAL A 254 17.25 -10.04 22.96
N GLU A 255 17.90 -11.08 22.45
CA GLU A 255 18.56 -12.13 23.25
C GLU A 255 19.68 -11.55 24.14
N THR A 256 20.50 -10.66 23.59
CA THR A 256 21.57 -9.97 24.34
C THR A 256 21.01 -9.13 25.49
N ASN A 257 19.88 -8.45 25.27
CA ASN A 257 19.24 -7.62 26.31
C ASN A 257 18.56 -8.48 27.39
N LEU A 258 17.99 -9.63 27.02
CA LEU A 258 17.42 -10.59 27.98
C LEU A 258 18.50 -11.18 28.90
N HIS A 259 19.68 -11.52 28.36
CA HIS A 259 20.79 -12.01 29.18
C HIS A 259 21.31 -10.96 30.16
N ARG A 260 21.47 -9.71 29.71
CA ARG A 260 21.89 -8.60 30.59
C ARG A 260 20.91 -8.35 31.74
N LEU A 261 19.61 -8.51 31.47
CA LEU A 261 18.58 -8.37 32.49
C LEU A 261 18.63 -9.53 33.50
N ASP A 262 18.83 -10.76 33.05
CA ASP A 262 18.98 -11.93 33.92
C ASP A 262 20.21 -11.83 34.83
N ASP A 263 21.35 -11.39 34.29
CA ASP A 263 22.57 -11.14 35.06
C ASP A 263 22.37 -10.04 36.11
N TRP A 264 21.67 -8.95 35.75
CA TRP A 264 21.33 -7.89 36.70
C TRP A 264 20.38 -8.37 37.81
N MET A 265 19.39 -9.21 37.48
CA MET A 265 18.49 -9.83 38.47
C MET A 265 19.21 -10.78 39.42
N LYS A 266 20.24 -11.49 38.94
CA LYS A 266 21.10 -12.34 39.79
C LYS A 266 21.96 -11.51 40.73
N GLN A 267 22.52 -10.40 40.26
CA GLN A 267 23.34 -9.50 41.07
C GLN A 267 22.56 -8.77 42.16
N THR A 268 21.27 -8.47 41.92
CA THR A 268 20.41 -7.78 42.88
C THR A 268 19.73 -8.71 43.90
N ARG A 269 19.86 -10.03 43.74
CA ARG A 269 19.38 -11.04 44.71
C ARG A 269 20.45 -11.51 45.70
N ALA A 270 21.72 -11.21 45.45
CA ALA A 270 22.84 -11.47 46.35
C ALA A 270 23.06 -10.28 47.30
#